data_AF-A0A8J4UCX7-F1
#
_entry.id   AF-A0A8J4UCX7-F1
#
_cell.length_a   1.000
_cell.length_b   1.000
_cell.length_c   1.000
_cell.angle_alpha   90.00
_cell.angle_beta   90.00
_cell.angle_gamma   90.00
#
_symmetry.space_group_name_H-M   'P 1'
#
loop_
_entity.id
_entity.type
_entity.pdbx_description
1 polymer ?
#
loop_
_entity_poly.entity_id
_entity_poly.type
_entity_poly.pdbx_seq_one_letter_code
_entity_poly.pdbx_strand_id
1 'polypeptide(L)' 'FDAKVNELENNKEILRIPVKDQDTPRTPASRAVFTILKGNEENNYKIETDPVTNEGVLTVIK' A
#
# COMPACT_ATOMS: atom_id res chain seq x y z
N PHE A 1 -9.50 1.89 8.32
CA PHE A 1 -8.15 1.58 8.86
C PHE A 1 -7.67 2.78 9.66
N ASP A 2 -6.96 2.56 10.76
CA ASP A 2 -6.27 3.59 11.55
C ASP A 2 -4.77 3.23 11.58
N ALA A 3 -3.89 4.21 11.38
CA ALA A 3 -2.45 4.02 11.37
C ALA A 3 -1.78 5.24 12.01
N LYS A 4 -0.69 4.99 12.75
CA LYS A 4 0.06 6.03 13.45
C LYS A 4 1.55 5.83 13.21
N VAL A 5 2.26 6.95 13.07
CA VAL A 5 3.70 7.01 12.88
C VAL A 5 4.25 8.16 13.71
N ASN A 6 5.45 8.01 14.25
CA ASN A 6 6.10 9.09 14.98
C ASN A 6 6.67 10.10 13.97
N GLU A 7 6.77 11.35 14.36
CA GLU A 7 7.45 12.36 13.54
C GLU A 7 8.91 11.96 13.27
N LEU A 8 9.43 12.37 12.11
CA LEU A 8 10.80 12.11 11.63
C LEU A 8 11.11 10.63 11.29
N GLU A 9 10.13 9.73 11.33
CA GLU A 9 10.29 8.34 10.88
C GLU A 9 10.09 8.22 9.37
N ASN A 10 11.13 7.76 8.67
CA ASN A 10 11.14 7.60 7.21
C ASN A 10 11.25 6.13 6.79
N ASN A 11 10.73 5.81 5.61
CA ASN A 11 10.72 4.48 5.00
C ASN A 11 10.06 3.41 5.87
N LYS A 12 8.98 3.79 6.56
CA LYS A 12 8.25 2.91 7.46
C LYS A 12 6.90 2.51 6.88
N GLU A 13 6.65 1.20 6.85
CA GLU A 13 5.32 0.67 6.55
C GLU A 13 4.37 1.02 7.69
N ILE A 14 3.25 1.70 7.38
CA ILE A 14 2.28 2.17 8.38
C ILE A 14 0.94 1.45 8.27
N LEU A 15 0.62 0.84 7.13
CA LEU A 15 -0.63 0.13 6.92
C LEU A 15 -0.51 -0.94 5.83
N ARG A 16 -1.17 -2.08 6.06
CA ARG A 16 -1.40 -3.13 5.05
C ARG A 16 -2.90 -3.25 4.76
N ILE A 17 -3.26 -3.21 3.49
CA ILE A 17 -4.65 -3.22 3.01
C ILE A 17 -4.90 -4.55 2.29
N PRO A 18 -5.69 -5.47 2.89
CA PRO A 18 -6.00 -6.75 2.27
C PRO A 18 -6.97 -6.61 1.10
N VAL A 19 -6.77 -7.45 0.09
CA VAL A 19 -7.65 -7.56 -1.07
C VAL A 19 -8.06 -9.01 -1.24
N LYS A 20 -9.33 -9.23 -1.60
CA LYS A 20 -9.84 -10.53 -1.98
C LYS A 20 -10.28 -10.47 -3.44
N ASP A 21 -9.58 -11.22 -4.26
CA ASP A 21 -9.87 -11.40 -5.68
C ASP A 21 -10.24 -12.88 -5.93
N GLN A 22 -11.15 -13.15 -6.86
CA GLN A 22 -11.65 -14.50 -7.15
C GLN A 22 -10.96 -15.16 -8.35
N ASP A 23 -10.15 -14.41 -9.10
CA ASP A 23 -9.38 -14.95 -10.21
C ASP A 23 -8.25 -15.86 -9.70
N THR A 24 -7.65 -16.59 -10.65
CA THR A 24 -6.54 -17.49 -10.36
C THR A 24 -5.41 -16.74 -9.65
N PRO A 25 -4.99 -17.18 -8.44
CA PRO A 25 -3.95 -16.49 -7.68
C PRO A 25 -2.64 -16.35 -8.44
N ARG A 26 -1.91 -15.25 -8.18
CA ARG A 26 -0.59 -14.95 -8.77
C ARG A 26 -0.60 -14.79 -10.30
N THR A 27 -1.76 -14.44 -10.87
CA THR A 27 -1.88 -14.05 -12.27
C THR A 27 -1.98 -12.53 -12.41
N PRO A 28 -1.70 -11.97 -13.60
CA PRO A 28 -1.94 -10.56 -13.86
C PRO A 28 -3.39 -10.13 -13.61
N ALA A 29 -4.37 -11.02 -13.82
CA ALA A 29 -5.78 -10.77 -13.55
C ALA A 29 -6.05 -10.58 -12.05
N SER A 30 -5.45 -11.43 -11.20
CA SER A 30 -5.60 -11.33 -9.74
C SER A 30 -4.78 -10.22 -9.07
N ARG A 31 -3.85 -9.58 -9.80
CA ARG A 31 -2.86 -8.68 -9.21
C ARG A 31 -3.49 -7.33 -8.88
N ALA A 32 -3.54 -7.00 -7.59
CA ALA A 32 -4.05 -5.72 -7.14
C ALA A 32 -3.13 -4.57 -7.58
N VAL A 33 -3.71 -3.43 -7.91
CA VAL A 33 -3.00 -2.18 -8.21
C VAL A 33 -3.63 -1.06 -7.40
N PHE A 34 -2.80 -0.32 -6.66
CA PHE A 34 -3.24 0.77 -5.81
C PHE A 34 -2.77 2.12 -6.35
N THR A 35 -3.58 3.15 -6.11
CA THR A 35 -3.25 4.54 -6.44
C THR A 35 -3.81 5.46 -5.37
N ILE A 36 -3.00 6.40 -4.90
CA ILE A 36 -3.46 7.42 -3.95
C ILE A 36 -4.09 8.55 -4.75
N LEU A 37 -5.41 8.70 -4.66
CA LEU A 37 -6.15 9.66 -5.47
C LEU A 37 -6.07 11.10 -4.93
N LYS A 38 -5.95 11.28 -3.61
CA LYS A 38 -5.94 12.57 -2.90
C LYS A 38 -5.16 12.45 -1.59
N GLY A 39 -4.64 13.56 -1.05
CA GLY A 39 -3.97 13.62 0.26
C GLY A 39 -2.50 13.18 0.23
N ASN A 40 -1.90 13.11 -0.97
CA ASN A 40 -0.49 12.83 -1.18
C ASN A 40 0.12 13.77 -2.23
N GLU A 41 -0.37 15.00 -2.30
CA GLU A 41 0.05 16.02 -3.26
C GLU A 41 1.54 16.38 -3.10
N GLU A 42 2.08 16.23 -1.88
CA GLU A 42 3.49 16.45 -1.57
C GLU A 42 4.37 15.19 -1.71
N ASN A 43 3.79 14.05 -2.10
CA ASN A 43 4.49 12.75 -2.21
C ASN A 43 5.15 12.31 -0.89
N ASN A 44 4.46 12.47 0.24
CA ASN A 44 4.92 12.01 1.55
C ASN A 44 4.71 10.49 1.74
N TYR A 45 3.84 9.89 0.94
CA TYR A 45 3.47 8.47 1.01
C TYR A 45 3.74 7.74 -0.30
N LYS A 46 4.04 6.45 -0.18
CA LYS A 46 4.13 5.48 -1.29
C LYS A 46 3.20 4.31 -1.00
N ILE A 47 2.50 3.81 -2.02
CA ILE A 47 1.72 2.57 -1.92
C ILE A 47 2.16 1.59 -3.01
N GLU A 48 2.41 0.35 -2.62
CA GLU A 48 2.81 -0.73 -3.51
C GLU A 48 2.04 -2.01 -3.19
N THR A 49 1.87 -2.88 -4.19
CA THR A 49 1.28 -4.20 -3.98
C THR A 49 2.37 -5.19 -3.56
N ASP A 50 2.20 -5.82 -2.41
CA ASP A 50 3.04 -6.92 -1.96
C ASP A 50 2.93 -8.10 -2.94
N PRO A 51 4.02 -8.56 -3.57
CA PRO A 51 3.97 -9.60 -4.60
C PRO A 51 3.62 -10.99 -4.04
N VAL A 52 3.74 -11.19 -2.72
CA VAL A 52 3.45 -12.47 -2.06
C VAL A 52 2.02 -12.50 -1.53
N THR A 53 1.58 -11.44 -0.85
CA THR A 53 0.26 -11.40 -0.19
C THR A 53 -0.83 -10.70 -1.00
N ASN A 54 -0.48 -9.98 -2.07
CA ASN A 54 -1.38 -9.14 -2.87
C ASN A 54 -2.00 -7.96 -2.07
N GLU A 55 -1.44 -7.63 -0.91
CA GLU A 55 -1.87 -6.52 -0.06
C GLU A 55 -1.29 -5.19 -0.54
N GLY A 56 -2.02 -4.10 -0.34
CA GLY A 56 -1.50 -2.75 -0.52
C GLY A 56 -0.70 -2.32 0.69
N VAL A 57 0.60 -2.08 0.52
CA VAL A 57 1.52 -1.64 1.58
C VAL A 57 1.71 -0.14 1.45
N LEU A 58 1.22 0.61 2.45
CA LEU A 58 1.39 2.06 2.55
C LEU A 58 2.60 2.39 3.41
N THR A 59 3.51 3.18 2.87
CA THR A 59 4.81 3.53 3.47
C THR A 59 4.96 5.04 3.50
N VAL A 60 5.46 5.56 4.63
CA VAL A 60 5.91 6.97 4.74
C VAL A 60 7.32 7.08 4.18
N ILE A 61 7.58 8.02 3.28
CA ILE A 61 8.87 8.13 2.58
C ILE A 61 9.65 9.41 2.90
N LYS A 62 9.09 10.36 3.65
CA LYS A 62 9.69 11.67 3.89
C LYS A 62 9.34 12.26 5.27
#